data_AF-K1WSV3-F1
#
_entry.id   AF-K1WSV3-F1
#
_cell.length_a   1.000
_cell.length_b   1.000
_cell.length_c   1.000
_cell.angle_alpha   90.00
_cell.angle_beta   90.00
_cell.angle_gamma   90.00
#
_symmetry.space_group_name_H-M   'P 1'
#
loop_
_entity.id
_entity.type
_entity.pdbx_description
1 polymer ?
#
loop_
_entity_poly.entity_id
_entity_poly.type
_entity_poly.pdbx_seq_one_letter_code
_entity_poly.pdbx_strand_id
1 'polypeptide(L)'
;MTITDIVTDPSLRLALETSAQAQEQALKLLDFVSSQPPTDSPSHDFQIQVSKQQKLLLTYLAQLRGLHRDAHVNARETKAVTAEARQEVDKLHLQLQNLYYEQRHLQAEIAACESYDHKYTQLPLIPVEAFLAQFPEHAKLDENELMLARIEHEFTDRQILENQRQELLKKKMALQAGNKQRKDDLANLDKDLEKFIDAANPILKTFVSPKWPKLSDQSIWRPIRSLAAAAAPVCPEDRTQRIYAILFDTALAILTPAWLALQQWRVE
;
A
#
# COMPACT_ATOMS: atom_id res chain seq x y z
N MET A 1 1.84 -44.36 -53.49
CA MET A 1 2.95 -44.49 -52.52
C MET A 1 2.91 -45.90 -52.02
N THR A 2 3.96 -46.69 -52.31
CA THR A 2 4.02 -48.07 -51.83
C THR A 2 4.42 -48.05 -50.35
N ILE A 3 3.99 -49.05 -49.57
CA ILE A 3 4.25 -49.14 -48.12
C ILE A 3 5.76 -49.08 -47.81
N THR A 4 6.59 -49.50 -48.77
CA THR A 4 8.05 -49.42 -48.75
C THR A 4 8.61 -48.00 -48.66
N ASP A 5 7.88 -47.01 -49.17
CA ASP A 5 8.34 -45.61 -49.20
C ASP A 5 8.07 -44.89 -47.88
N ILE A 6 7.12 -45.41 -47.08
CA ILE A 6 6.67 -44.82 -45.81
C ILE A 6 7.56 -45.29 -44.65
N VAL A 7 8.02 -46.54 -44.70
CA VAL A 7 8.87 -47.11 -43.64
C VAL A 7 10.31 -46.70 -43.88
N THR A 8 10.88 -45.89 -42.98
CA THR A 8 12.27 -45.42 -43.04
C THR A 8 13.25 -46.30 -42.26
N ASP A 9 12.78 -47.00 -41.23
CA ASP A 9 13.61 -47.83 -40.36
C ASP A 9 14.17 -49.05 -41.14
N PRO A 10 15.51 -49.24 -41.17
CA PRO A 10 16.14 -50.35 -41.89
C PRO A 10 15.68 -51.72 -41.40
N SER A 11 15.43 -51.89 -40.10
CA SER A 11 15.00 -53.17 -39.53
C SER A 11 13.59 -53.55 -39.99
N LEU A 12 12.68 -52.57 -40.05
CA LEU A 12 11.31 -52.75 -40.53
C LEU A 12 11.25 -52.94 -42.05
N ARG A 13 12.16 -52.31 -42.80
CA ARG A 13 12.31 -52.57 -44.24
C ARG A 13 12.72 -54.01 -44.52
N LEU A 14 13.69 -54.54 -43.77
CA LEU A 14 14.09 -55.95 -43.87
C LEU A 14 12.94 -56.90 -43.50
N ALA A 15 12.13 -56.56 -42.50
CA ALA A 15 10.94 -57.34 -42.15
C ALA A 15 9.89 -57.34 -43.29
N LEU A 16 9.68 -56.20 -43.95
CA LEU A 16 8.79 -56.10 -45.10
C LEU A 16 9.32 -56.90 -46.29
N GLU A 17 10.60 -56.79 -46.61
CA GLU A 17 11.22 -57.53 -47.71
C GLU A 17 11.16 -59.04 -47.48
N THR A 18 11.53 -59.51 -46.29
CA THR A 18 11.46 -60.94 -45.92
C THR A 18 10.02 -61.45 -45.91
N SER A 19 9.03 -60.62 -45.54
CA SER A 19 7.61 -60.98 -45.64
C SER A 19 7.15 -61.14 -47.08
N ALA A 20 7.59 -60.26 -47.99
CA ALA A 20 7.28 -60.35 -49.41
C ALA A 20 7.94 -61.58 -50.05
N GLN A 21 9.20 -61.87 -49.71
CA GLN A 21 9.91 -63.08 -50.13
C GLN A 21 9.22 -64.34 -49.60
N ALA A 22 8.79 -64.37 -48.34
CA ALA A 22 8.04 -65.49 -47.77
C ALA A 22 6.71 -65.74 -48.52
N GLN A 23 5.99 -64.66 -48.85
CA GLN A 23 4.74 -64.72 -49.60
C GLN A 23 4.98 -65.25 -51.03
N GLU A 24 5.99 -64.74 -51.73
CA GLU A 24 6.34 -65.19 -53.07
C GLU A 24 6.72 -66.68 -53.10
N GLN A 25 7.47 -67.16 -52.10
CA GLN A 25 7.82 -68.58 -51.99
C GLN A 25 6.62 -69.46 -51.64
N ALA A 26 5.68 -68.96 -50.83
CA ALA A 26 4.44 -69.67 -50.54
C ALA A 26 3.56 -69.82 -51.79
N LEU A 27 3.45 -68.77 -52.60
CA LEU A 27 2.74 -68.80 -53.88
C LEU A 27 3.41 -69.76 -54.86
N LYS A 28 4.75 -69.70 -55.00
CA LYS A 28 5.51 -70.65 -55.84
C LYS A 28 5.29 -72.10 -55.45
N LEU A 29 5.27 -72.40 -54.15
CA LEU A 29 5.00 -73.75 -53.64
C LEU A 29 3.57 -74.18 -53.96
N LEU A 30 2.59 -73.29 -53.75
CA LEU A 30 1.18 -73.56 -54.06
C LEU A 30 0.98 -73.84 -55.55
N ASP A 31 1.55 -73.01 -56.42
CA ASP A 31 1.50 -73.17 -57.87
C ASP A 31 2.13 -74.50 -58.29
N PHE A 32 3.31 -74.81 -57.74
CA PHE A 32 4.02 -76.06 -58.00
C PHE A 32 3.19 -77.30 -57.60
N VAL A 33 2.55 -77.28 -56.42
CA VAL A 33 1.68 -78.36 -55.97
C VAL A 33 0.40 -78.47 -56.81
N SER A 34 -0.18 -77.33 -57.22
CA SER A 34 -1.41 -77.30 -58.03
C SER A 34 -1.21 -77.81 -59.47
N SER A 35 0.01 -77.70 -60.00
CA SER A 35 0.36 -78.13 -61.35
C SER A 35 0.51 -79.65 -61.52
N GLN A 36 0.44 -80.41 -60.42
CA GLN A 36 0.56 -81.86 -60.45
C GLN A 36 -0.76 -82.52 -60.88
N PRO A 37 -0.77 -83.44 -61.87
CA PRO A 37 -1.97 -84.18 -62.25
C PRO A 37 -2.43 -85.12 -61.11
N PRO A 38 -3.75 -85.35 -60.94
CA PRO A 38 -4.27 -86.27 -59.94
C PRO A 38 -3.85 -87.71 -60.30
N THR A 39 -2.72 -88.13 -59.74
CA THR A 39 -2.18 -89.48 -59.85
C THR A 39 -2.01 -90.02 -58.43
N ASP A 40 -2.44 -91.25 -58.17
CA ASP A 40 -2.56 -91.84 -56.84
C ASP A 40 -1.21 -92.02 -56.10
N SER A 41 -0.07 -91.69 -56.72
CA SER A 41 1.26 -91.79 -56.12
C SER A 41 2.20 -90.69 -56.64
N PRO A 42 2.54 -89.67 -55.83
CA PRO A 42 3.49 -88.62 -56.23
C PRO A 42 4.89 -89.20 -56.44
N SER A 43 5.56 -88.81 -57.53
CA SER A 43 6.92 -89.29 -57.83
C SER A 43 7.91 -88.89 -56.72
N HIS A 44 8.94 -89.72 -56.51
CA HIS A 44 9.94 -89.45 -55.48
C HIS A 44 10.67 -88.12 -55.70
N ASP A 45 10.98 -87.77 -56.95
CA ASP A 45 11.60 -86.49 -57.31
C ASP A 45 10.69 -85.30 -57.00
N PHE A 46 9.38 -85.44 -57.21
CA PHE A 46 8.41 -84.41 -56.86
C PHE A 46 8.37 -84.15 -55.34
N GLN A 47 8.33 -85.22 -54.53
CA GLN A 47 8.38 -85.10 -53.06
C GLN A 47 9.66 -84.42 -52.59
N ILE A 48 10.80 -84.71 -53.21
CA ILE A 48 12.08 -84.05 -52.92
C ILE A 48 11.99 -82.54 -53.22
N GLN A 49 11.41 -82.15 -54.36
CA GLN A 49 11.26 -80.74 -54.74
C GLN A 49 10.32 -79.97 -53.79
N VAL A 50 9.18 -80.57 -53.42
CA VAL A 50 8.26 -80.00 -52.42
C VAL A 50 8.98 -79.80 -51.09
N SER A 51 9.74 -80.80 -50.63
CA SER A 51 10.48 -80.69 -49.36
C SER A 51 11.54 -79.58 -49.38
N LYS A 52 12.18 -79.32 -50.53
CA LYS A 52 13.15 -78.22 -50.71
C LYS A 52 12.47 -76.87 -50.62
N GLN A 53 11.37 -76.67 -51.34
CA GLN A 53 10.61 -75.43 -51.30
C GLN A 53 10.00 -75.17 -49.91
N GLN A 54 9.51 -76.22 -49.25
CA GLN A 54 9.00 -76.12 -47.88
C GLN A 54 10.09 -75.70 -46.88
N LYS A 55 11.32 -76.23 -47.01
CA LYS A 55 12.47 -75.80 -46.19
C LYS A 55 12.78 -74.33 -46.41
N LEU A 56 12.80 -73.85 -47.65
CA LEU A 56 13.03 -72.43 -47.96
C LEU A 56 11.96 -71.53 -47.34
N LEU A 57 10.68 -71.88 -47.49
CA LEU A 57 9.58 -71.16 -46.85
C LEU A 57 9.75 -71.10 -45.32
N LEU A 58 10.06 -72.24 -44.68
CA LEU A 58 10.28 -72.30 -43.23
C LEU A 58 11.45 -71.41 -42.78
N THR A 59 12.52 -71.29 -43.59
CA THR A 59 13.63 -70.37 -43.27
C THR A 59 13.20 -68.90 -43.30
N TYR A 60 12.43 -68.48 -44.32
CA TYR A 60 11.91 -67.12 -44.37
C TYR A 60 10.94 -66.82 -43.22
N LEU A 61 10.07 -67.77 -42.86
CA LEU A 61 9.18 -67.62 -41.70
C LEU A 61 9.94 -67.54 -40.37
N ALA A 62 11.03 -68.30 -40.22
CA ALA A 62 11.87 -68.21 -39.02
C ALA A 62 12.55 -66.84 -38.91
N GLN A 63 13.08 -66.31 -40.01
CA GLN A 63 13.65 -64.96 -40.07
C GLN A 63 12.60 -63.89 -39.73
N LEU A 64 11.42 -63.96 -40.34
CA LEU A 64 10.33 -63.01 -40.08
C LEU A 64 9.89 -63.01 -38.61
N ARG A 65 9.82 -64.18 -37.98
CA ARG A 65 9.51 -64.30 -36.54
C ARG A 65 10.58 -63.67 -35.65
N GLY A 66 11.86 -63.78 -36.05
CA GLY A 66 12.97 -63.10 -35.39
C GLY A 66 12.81 -61.59 -35.47
N LEU A 67 12.69 -61.06 -36.69
CA LEU A 67 12.51 -59.62 -36.94
C LEU A 67 11.28 -59.04 -36.25
N HIS A 68 10.18 -59.81 -36.18
CA HIS A 68 8.99 -59.40 -35.42
C HIS A 68 9.28 -59.28 -33.91
N ARG A 69 10.00 -60.23 -33.31
CA ARG A 69 10.38 -60.14 -31.89
C ARG A 69 11.27 -58.94 -31.64
N ASP A 70 12.25 -58.72 -32.51
CA ASP A 70 13.18 -57.59 -32.40
C ASP A 70 12.43 -56.26 -32.49
N ALA A 71 11.49 -56.11 -33.43
CA ALA A 71 10.64 -54.93 -33.54
C ALA A 71 9.80 -54.67 -32.28
N HIS A 72 9.26 -55.72 -31.64
CA HIS A 72 8.53 -55.60 -30.38
C HIS A 72 9.43 -55.19 -29.21
N VAL A 73 10.66 -55.70 -29.15
CA VAL A 73 11.64 -55.33 -28.13
C VAL A 73 12.05 -53.87 -28.31
N ASN A 74 12.44 -53.48 -29.52
CA ASN A 74 12.81 -52.09 -29.85
C ASN A 74 11.68 -51.12 -29.50
N ALA A 75 10.42 -51.45 -29.83
CA ALA A 75 9.27 -50.60 -29.49
C ALA A 75 9.04 -50.46 -27.97
N ARG A 76 9.40 -51.46 -27.17
CA ARG A 76 9.34 -51.39 -25.70
C ARG A 76 10.49 -50.55 -25.15
N GLU A 77 11.70 -50.72 -25.69
CA GLU A 77 12.87 -49.93 -25.32
C GLU A 77 12.65 -48.44 -25.61
N THR A 78 12.15 -48.09 -26.80
CA THR A 78 11.83 -46.69 -27.12
C THR A 78 10.78 -46.11 -26.18
N LYS A 79 9.78 -46.91 -25.76
CA LYS A 79 8.78 -46.47 -24.77
C LYS A 79 9.40 -46.25 -23.39
N ALA A 80 10.32 -47.11 -22.97
CA ALA A 80 11.02 -46.95 -21.70
C ALA A 80 11.89 -45.68 -21.70
N VAL A 81 12.73 -45.51 -22.73
CA VAL A 81 13.61 -44.33 -22.87
C VAL A 81 12.83 -43.03 -22.92
N THR A 82 11.74 -42.99 -23.69
CA THR A 82 10.89 -41.79 -23.77
C THR A 82 10.14 -41.51 -22.45
N ALA A 83 9.76 -42.55 -21.70
CA ALA A 83 9.16 -42.38 -20.38
C ALA A 83 10.16 -41.85 -19.35
N GLU A 84 11.40 -42.34 -19.35
CA GLU A 84 12.47 -41.85 -18.48
C GLU A 84 12.81 -40.38 -18.77
N ALA A 85 13.00 -40.03 -20.05
CA ALA A 85 13.24 -38.65 -20.46
C ALA A 85 12.08 -37.73 -20.05
N ARG A 86 10.83 -38.19 -20.16
CA ARG A 86 9.66 -37.44 -19.70
C ARG A 86 9.67 -37.23 -18.19
N GLN A 87 9.99 -38.25 -17.40
CA GLN A 87 10.08 -38.13 -15.94
C GLN A 87 11.16 -37.12 -15.52
N GLU A 88 12.29 -37.09 -16.23
CA GLU A 88 13.33 -36.09 -15.98
C GLU A 88 12.84 -34.66 -16.26
N VAL A 89 12.14 -34.45 -17.38
CA VAL A 89 11.50 -33.16 -17.70
C VAL A 89 10.51 -32.75 -16.62
N ASP A 90 9.66 -33.68 -16.15
CA ASP A 90 8.68 -33.40 -15.11
C ASP A 90 9.35 -33.00 -13.78
N LYS A 91 10.46 -33.67 -13.42
CA LYS A 91 11.27 -33.31 -12.24
C LYS A 91 11.88 -31.92 -12.37
N LEU A 92 12.49 -31.60 -13.52
CA LEU A 92 13.06 -30.27 -13.77
C LEU A 92 11.99 -29.18 -13.76
N HIS A 93 10.79 -29.48 -14.29
CA HIS A 93 9.67 -28.56 -14.27
C HIS A 93 9.23 -28.23 -12.84
N LEU A 94 9.19 -29.22 -11.95
CA LEU A 94 8.89 -29.01 -10.53
C LEU A 94 9.96 -28.15 -9.83
N GLN A 95 11.24 -28.40 -10.12
CA GLN A 95 12.33 -27.57 -9.59
C GLN A 95 12.23 -26.11 -10.07
N LEU A 96 11.90 -25.91 -11.34
CA LEU A 96 11.67 -24.57 -11.89
C LEU A 96 10.50 -23.86 -11.21
N GLN A 97 9.41 -24.58 -10.93
CA GLN A 97 8.28 -24.02 -10.18
C GLN A 97 8.70 -23.56 -8.78
N ASN A 98 9.49 -24.36 -8.05
CA ASN A 98 10.01 -23.98 -6.73
C ASN A 98 10.81 -22.67 -6.81
N LEU A 99 11.70 -22.54 -7.80
CA LEU A 99 12.47 -21.32 -8.01
C LEU A 99 11.58 -20.11 -8.33
N TYR A 100 10.51 -20.27 -9.11
CA TYR A 100 9.55 -19.19 -9.34
C TYR A 100 8.82 -18.75 -8.07
N TYR A 101 8.50 -19.69 -7.18
CA TYR A 101 7.92 -19.37 -5.88
C TYR A 101 8.91 -18.59 -5.02
N GLU A 102 10.16 -19.04 -4.93
CA GLU A 102 11.22 -18.33 -4.19
C GLU A 102 11.45 -16.92 -4.75
N GLN A 103 11.54 -16.78 -6.08
CA GLN A 103 11.68 -15.48 -6.73
C GLN A 103 10.54 -14.53 -6.37
N ARG A 104 9.28 -14.98 -6.48
CA ARG A 104 8.12 -14.15 -6.15
C ARG A 104 8.09 -13.79 -4.67
N HIS A 105 8.46 -14.71 -3.80
CA HIS A 105 8.52 -14.45 -2.36
C HIS A 105 9.55 -13.36 -2.04
N LEU A 106 10.77 -13.49 -2.56
CA LEU A 106 11.83 -12.49 -2.38
C LEU A 106 11.45 -11.14 -2.99
N GLN A 107 10.83 -11.13 -4.17
CA GLN A 107 10.32 -9.88 -4.78
C GLN A 107 9.27 -9.20 -3.90
N ALA A 108 8.37 -9.97 -3.29
CA ALA A 108 7.37 -9.43 -2.37
C ALA A 108 8.01 -8.87 -1.10
N GLU A 109 9.03 -9.54 -0.55
CA GLU A 109 9.79 -9.04 0.61
C GLU A 109 10.58 -7.78 0.29
N ILE A 110 11.24 -7.72 -0.89
CA ILE A 110 11.93 -6.51 -1.35
C ILE A 110 10.94 -5.36 -1.50
N ALA A 111 9.80 -5.58 -2.15
CA ALA A 111 8.77 -4.56 -2.30
C ALA A 111 8.24 -4.08 -0.94
N ALA A 112 8.07 -4.99 0.03
CA ALA A 112 7.67 -4.64 1.39
C ALA A 112 8.73 -3.74 2.07
N CYS A 113 10.01 -4.09 1.95
CA CYS A 113 11.12 -3.29 2.47
C CYS A 113 11.24 -1.92 1.79
N GLU A 114 11.08 -1.86 0.47
CA GLU A 114 11.13 -0.61 -0.31
C GLU A 114 9.93 0.30 -0.02
N SER A 115 8.76 -0.29 0.24
CA SER A 115 7.54 0.44 0.61
C SER A 115 7.50 0.91 2.07
N TYR A 116 8.57 0.69 2.82
CA TYR A 116 8.61 1.07 4.23
C TYR A 116 8.49 2.60 4.37
N ASP A 117 7.41 3.04 5.02
CA ASP A 117 7.15 4.46 5.26
C ASP A 117 8.09 5.01 6.33
N HIS A 118 9.15 5.68 5.86
CA HIS A 118 10.09 6.35 6.73
C HIS A 118 9.49 7.64 7.32
N LYS A 119 9.17 7.64 8.61
CA LYS A 119 8.56 8.80 9.30
C LYS A 119 9.30 10.13 9.09
N TYR A 120 10.62 10.12 8.87
CA TYR A 120 11.41 11.34 8.68
C TYR A 120 11.07 12.09 7.38
N THR A 121 10.53 11.41 6.36
CA THR A 121 10.14 12.06 5.08
C THR A 121 8.92 12.96 5.23
N GLN A 122 8.10 12.70 6.25
CA GLN A 122 6.91 13.50 6.58
C GLN A 122 7.23 14.70 7.47
N LEU A 123 8.48 14.84 7.97
CA LEU A 123 8.85 15.97 8.80
C LEU A 123 8.97 17.25 7.95
N PRO A 124 8.36 18.36 8.37
CA PRO A 124 8.54 19.65 7.71
C PRO A 124 9.93 20.21 8.07
N LEU A 125 10.95 19.77 7.34
CA LEU A 125 12.34 20.22 7.47
C LEU A 125 12.57 21.47 6.61
N ILE A 126 13.44 22.37 7.06
CA ILE A 126 13.97 23.46 6.23
C ILE A 126 14.58 22.89 4.93
N PRO A 127 14.29 23.48 3.74
CA PRO A 127 14.87 23.05 2.47
C PRO A 127 16.40 23.03 2.50
N VAL A 128 17.03 22.12 1.74
CA VAL A 128 18.49 21.92 1.74
C VAL A 128 19.25 23.22 1.47
N GLU A 129 18.82 24.01 0.50
CA GLU A 129 19.46 25.27 0.13
C GLU A 129 19.48 26.27 1.29
N ALA A 130 18.35 26.41 1.99
CA ALA A 130 18.21 27.30 3.13
C ALA A 130 19.03 26.81 4.34
N PHE A 131 19.10 25.48 4.55
CA PHE A 131 19.92 24.89 5.60
C PHE A 131 21.42 25.11 5.34
N LEU A 132 21.90 24.87 4.12
CA LEU A 132 23.30 25.08 3.75
C LEU A 132 23.72 26.55 3.77
N ALA A 133 22.77 27.47 3.51
CA ALA A 133 23.03 28.91 3.66
C ALA A 133 23.28 29.31 5.12
N GLN A 134 22.62 28.64 6.07
CA GLN A 134 22.80 28.88 7.50
C GLN A 134 24.00 28.10 8.07
N PHE A 135 24.24 26.90 7.56
CA PHE A 135 25.29 25.98 7.99
C PHE A 135 26.17 25.54 6.81
N PRO A 136 27.06 26.41 6.31
CA PRO A 136 27.92 26.09 5.16
C PRO A 136 28.93 24.98 5.45
N GLU A 137 29.22 24.69 6.72
CA GLU A 137 30.13 23.62 7.16
C GLU A 137 29.64 22.23 6.71
N HIS A 138 28.33 22.04 6.57
CA HIS A 138 27.71 20.77 6.18
C HIS A 138 27.65 20.54 4.67
N ALA A 139 28.14 21.49 3.84
CA ALA A 139 28.06 21.40 2.38
C ALA A 139 28.91 20.26 1.76
N LYS A 140 29.86 19.70 2.53
CA LYS A 140 30.73 18.60 2.09
C LYS A 140 30.30 17.23 2.61
N LEU A 141 29.24 17.17 3.42
CA LEU A 141 28.76 15.91 3.99
C LEU A 141 28.02 15.08 2.95
N ASP A 142 27.98 13.76 3.18
CA ASP A 142 27.16 12.85 2.39
C ASP A 142 25.66 13.16 2.56
N GLU A 143 24.81 12.76 1.61
CA GLU A 143 23.38 13.07 1.62
C GLU A 143 22.69 12.60 2.90
N ASN A 144 23.03 11.39 3.36
CA ASN A 144 22.48 10.82 4.59
C ASN A 144 22.97 11.58 5.84
N GLU A 145 24.26 11.91 5.89
CA GLU A 145 24.86 12.69 6.98
C GLU A 145 24.26 14.11 7.05
N LEU A 146 24.04 14.74 5.88
CA LEU A 146 23.37 16.03 5.77
C LEU A 146 21.91 15.94 6.23
N MET A 147 21.21 14.85 5.93
CA MET A 147 19.84 14.64 6.39
C MET A 147 19.77 14.47 7.91
N LEU A 148 20.69 13.72 8.51
CA LEU A 148 20.80 13.58 9.96
C LEU A 148 21.06 14.94 10.63
N ALA A 149 22.02 15.72 10.13
CA ALA A 149 22.32 17.06 10.65
C ALA A 149 21.11 17.99 10.59
N ARG A 150 20.32 17.92 9.50
CA ARG A 150 19.07 18.69 9.35
C ARG A 150 18.01 18.28 10.38
N ILE A 151 17.85 16.98 10.63
CA ILE A 151 16.90 16.46 11.61
C ILE A 151 17.31 16.87 13.04
N GLU A 152 18.61 16.80 13.34
CA GLU A 152 19.14 17.22 14.65
C GLU A 152 18.90 18.72 14.89
N HIS A 153 19.14 19.56 13.89
CA HIS A 153 18.85 20.99 13.97
C HIS A 153 17.37 21.26 14.27
N GLU A 154 16.44 20.69 13.49
CA GLU A 154 14.99 20.82 13.73
C GLU A 154 14.59 20.33 15.13
N PHE A 155 15.21 19.24 15.60
CA PHE A 155 14.97 18.73 16.94
C PHE A 155 15.39 19.75 18.00
N THR A 156 16.59 20.33 17.89
CA THR A 156 17.07 21.35 18.83
C THR A 156 16.18 22.59 18.84
N ASP A 157 15.76 23.06 17.67
CA ASP A 157 14.86 24.21 17.54
C ASP A 157 13.51 23.96 18.20
N ARG A 158 12.90 22.79 17.94
CA ARG A 158 11.63 22.42 18.57
C ARG A 158 11.75 22.27 20.08
N GLN A 159 12.88 21.78 20.57
CA GLN A 159 13.14 21.70 22.01
C GLN A 159 13.22 23.09 22.64
N ILE A 160 13.90 24.03 21.98
CA ILE A 160 13.97 25.43 22.42
C ILE A 160 12.56 26.07 22.44
N LEU A 161 11.78 25.89 21.38
CA LEU A 161 10.42 26.42 21.28
C LEU A 161 9.48 25.84 22.35
N GLU A 162 9.56 24.54 22.64
CA GLU A 162 8.74 23.92 23.68
C GLU A 162 9.15 24.41 25.09
N ASN A 163 10.45 24.60 25.34
CA ASN A 163 10.91 25.20 26.60
C ASN A 163 10.36 26.63 26.78
N GLN A 164 10.45 27.47 25.73
CA GLN A 164 9.88 28.82 25.74
C GLN A 164 8.37 28.81 25.96
N ARG A 165 7.65 27.89 25.30
CA ARG A 165 6.21 27.71 25.50
C ARG A 165 5.90 27.37 26.96
N GLN A 166 6.65 26.46 27.58
CA GLN A 166 6.45 26.08 28.98
C GLN A 166 6.73 27.25 29.94
N GLU A 167 7.77 28.04 29.69
CA GLU A 167 8.05 29.25 30.46
C GLU A 167 6.92 30.29 30.35
N LEU A 168 6.43 30.54 29.13
CA LEU A 168 5.31 31.45 28.90
C LEU A 168 4.03 30.95 29.54
N LEU A 169 3.77 29.63 29.53
CA LEU A 169 2.64 29.03 30.23
C LEU A 169 2.74 29.25 31.74
N LYS A 170 3.92 29.05 32.34
CA LYS A 170 4.15 29.34 33.77
C LYS A 170 3.89 30.82 34.09
N LYS A 171 4.41 31.74 33.28
CA LYS A 171 4.16 33.19 33.43
C LYS A 171 2.68 33.53 33.32
N LYS A 172 1.98 32.93 32.34
CA LYS A 172 0.52 33.10 32.17
C LYS A 172 -0.24 32.63 33.41
N MET A 173 0.08 31.44 33.94
CA MET A 173 -0.56 30.92 35.15
C MET A 173 -0.30 31.80 36.36
N ALA A 174 0.94 32.29 36.54
CA ALA A 174 1.28 33.22 37.62
C ALA A 174 0.50 34.53 37.53
N LEU A 175 0.37 35.12 36.34
CA LEU A 175 -0.42 36.33 36.11
C LEU A 175 -1.92 36.09 36.32
N GLN A 176 -2.45 34.94 35.90
CA GLN A 176 -3.84 34.57 36.16
C GLN A 176 -4.14 34.44 37.66
N ALA A 177 -3.23 33.80 38.41
CA ALA A 177 -3.34 33.70 39.87
C ALA A 177 -3.25 35.08 40.54
N GLY A 178 -2.29 35.92 40.13
CA GLY A 178 -2.16 37.29 40.65
C GLY A 178 -3.38 38.16 40.35
N ASN A 179 -3.96 38.06 39.15
CA ASN A 179 -5.19 38.76 38.80
C ASN A 179 -6.39 38.23 39.59
N LYS A 180 -6.48 36.93 39.88
CA LYS A 180 -7.52 36.37 40.73
C LYS A 180 -7.40 36.91 42.16
N GLN A 181 -6.20 36.89 42.74
CA GLN A 181 -5.96 37.46 44.06
C GLN A 181 -6.35 38.93 44.14
N ARG A 182 -5.95 39.77 43.17
CA ARG A 182 -6.34 41.19 43.15
C ARG A 182 -7.85 41.38 43.03
N LYS A 183 -8.55 40.53 42.29
CA LYS A 183 -10.02 40.54 42.23
C LYS A 183 -10.64 40.20 43.58
N ASP A 184 -10.10 39.19 44.26
CA ASP A 184 -10.57 38.78 45.59
C ASP A 184 -10.30 39.89 46.63
N ASP A 185 -9.14 40.57 46.55
CA ASP A 185 -8.79 41.71 47.41
C ASP A 185 -9.72 42.92 47.17
N LEU A 186 -10.02 43.24 45.90
CA LEU A 186 -10.98 44.30 45.56
C LEU A 186 -12.38 43.97 46.07
N ALA A 187 -12.83 42.72 45.92
CA ALA A 187 -14.13 42.29 46.45
C ALA A 187 -14.18 42.33 47.99
N ASN A 188 -13.04 42.17 48.68
CA ASN A 188 -12.97 42.35 50.12
C ASN A 188 -12.98 43.83 50.52
N LEU A 189 -12.27 44.70 49.77
CA LEU A 189 -12.31 46.14 49.97
C LEU A 189 -13.72 46.70 49.79
N ASP A 190 -14.46 46.25 48.77
CA ASP A 190 -15.85 46.64 48.55
C ASP A 190 -16.72 46.33 49.77
N LYS A 191 -16.57 45.13 50.36
CA LYS A 191 -17.28 44.75 51.60
C LYS A 191 -16.88 45.62 52.79
N ASP A 192 -15.61 45.99 52.91
CA ASP A 192 -15.15 46.83 54.01
C ASP A 192 -15.62 48.29 53.85
N LEU A 193 -15.73 48.78 52.61
CA LEU A 193 -16.36 50.07 52.31
C LEU A 193 -17.85 50.05 52.64
N GLU A 194 -18.59 48.98 52.31
CA GLU A 194 -19.99 48.82 52.70
C GLU A 194 -20.14 48.89 54.23
N LYS A 195 -19.30 48.15 54.99
CA LYS A 195 -19.29 48.21 56.46
C LYS A 195 -18.95 49.61 56.98
N PHE A 196 -17.99 50.30 56.35
CA PHE A 196 -17.62 51.66 56.75
C PHE A 196 -18.77 52.65 56.53
N ILE A 197 -19.46 52.56 55.39
CA ILE A 197 -20.66 53.36 55.10
C ILE A 197 -21.72 53.09 56.16
N ASP A 198 -22.00 51.82 56.48
CA ASP A 198 -22.97 51.43 57.50
C ASP A 198 -22.61 51.94 58.89
N ALA A 199 -21.33 51.92 59.26
CA ALA A 199 -20.83 52.46 60.51
C ALA A 199 -20.83 54.01 60.56
N ALA A 200 -20.62 54.68 59.42
CA ALA A 200 -20.65 56.14 59.31
C ALA A 200 -22.07 56.71 59.26
N ASN A 201 -23.04 55.95 58.72
CA ASN A 201 -24.45 56.32 58.63
C ASN A 201 -25.08 56.86 59.95
N PRO A 202 -24.87 56.27 61.14
CA PRO A 202 -25.39 56.84 62.39
C PRO A 202 -24.77 58.19 62.76
N ILE A 203 -23.49 58.42 62.46
CA ILE A 203 -22.80 59.71 62.67
C ILE A 203 -23.33 60.75 61.67
N LEU A 204 -23.55 60.34 60.43
CA LEU A 204 -24.20 61.17 59.41
C LEU A 204 -25.62 61.58 59.84
N LYS A 205 -26.40 60.67 60.44
CA LYS A 205 -27.73 60.98 60.99
C LYS A 205 -27.70 61.99 62.14
N THR A 206 -26.65 62.03 62.97
CA THR A 206 -26.52 63.04 64.03
C THR A 206 -26.16 64.42 63.48
N PHE A 207 -25.30 64.52 62.46
CA PHE A 207 -24.91 65.81 61.87
C PHE A 207 -25.85 66.29 60.73
N VAL A 208 -26.60 65.41 60.09
CA VAL A 208 -27.63 65.70 59.07
C VAL A 208 -29.05 65.68 59.66
N SER A 209 -29.17 65.82 60.98
CA SER A 209 -30.42 66.27 61.61
C SER A 209 -30.36 67.75 61.96
N PRO A 210 -30.49 68.67 60.98
CA PRO A 210 -31.02 69.97 61.27
C PRO A 210 -32.54 69.87 61.36
N LYS A 211 -33.10 70.27 62.51
CA LYS A 211 -34.46 70.79 62.59
C LYS A 211 -34.56 71.97 61.62
N TRP A 212 -34.98 71.73 60.38
CA TRP A 212 -35.49 72.79 59.50
C TRP A 212 -37.02 72.73 59.46
N PRO A 213 -37.71 73.88 59.55
CA PRO A 213 -39.15 73.92 59.44
C PRO A 213 -39.58 73.54 58.01
N LYS A 214 -40.71 72.84 57.89
CA LYS A 214 -41.33 72.53 56.59
C LYS A 214 -41.65 73.84 55.85
N LEU A 215 -40.80 74.25 54.91
CA LEU A 215 -41.12 75.28 53.94
C LEU A 215 -42.00 74.66 52.85
N SER A 216 -43.30 74.89 53.00
CA SER A 216 -44.29 74.75 51.95
C SER A 216 -44.16 75.96 51.01
N ASP A 217 -43.21 75.91 50.08
CA ASP A 217 -43.30 76.74 48.88
C ASP A 217 -42.47 76.13 47.72
N GLN A 218 -43.16 75.63 46.70
CA GLN A 218 -42.57 75.00 45.50
C GLN A 218 -42.09 76.01 44.44
N SER A 219 -41.94 77.28 44.80
CA SER A 219 -41.70 78.37 43.85
C SER A 219 -40.23 78.79 43.69
N ILE A 220 -39.31 78.33 44.55
CA ILE A 220 -37.90 78.83 44.56
C ILE A 220 -36.91 77.94 43.76
N TRP A 221 -37.27 76.70 43.40
CA TRP A 221 -36.34 75.74 42.77
C TRP A 221 -36.40 75.68 41.22
N ARG A 222 -37.18 76.53 40.55
CA ARG A 222 -37.24 76.52 39.08
C ARG A 222 -35.94 76.93 38.35
N PRO A 223 -35.10 77.87 38.84
CA PRO A 223 -33.89 78.25 38.10
C PRO A 223 -32.78 77.18 38.14
N ILE A 224 -32.65 76.45 39.25
CA ILE A 224 -31.53 75.49 39.46
C ILE A 224 -31.73 74.20 38.65
N ARG A 225 -32.98 73.76 38.43
CA ARG A 225 -33.27 72.58 37.62
C ARG A 225 -32.97 72.80 36.12
N SER A 226 -32.98 74.05 35.66
CA SER A 226 -32.63 74.40 34.27
C SER A 226 -31.12 74.38 34.00
N LEU A 227 -30.28 74.63 35.02
CA LEU A 227 -28.83 74.55 34.89
C LEU A 227 -28.29 73.11 34.92
N ALA A 228 -28.98 72.20 35.63
CA ALA A 228 -28.63 70.78 35.66
C ALA A 228 -28.92 70.04 34.33
N ALA A 229 -29.79 70.59 33.48
CA ALA A 229 -30.04 70.05 32.13
C ALA A 229 -28.97 70.48 31.10
N ALA A 230 -28.17 71.51 31.38
CA ALA A 230 -27.15 72.06 30.48
C ALA A 230 -25.73 71.54 30.76
N ALA A 231 -25.54 70.74 31.80
CA ALA A 231 -24.23 70.21 32.22
C ALA A 231 -24.21 68.67 32.27
N ALA A 232 -24.94 68.00 31.37
CA ALA A 232 -24.72 66.58 31.11
C ALA A 232 -23.48 66.42 30.22
N PRO A 233 -22.38 65.79 30.71
CA PRO A 233 -21.26 65.46 29.84
C PRO A 233 -21.69 64.43 28.79
N VAL A 234 -21.38 64.73 27.54
CA VAL A 234 -21.39 63.79 26.43
C VAL A 234 -20.42 62.64 26.73
N CYS A 235 -20.99 61.44 26.91
CA CYS A 235 -20.48 60.05 26.81
C CYS A 235 -18.95 59.75 26.81
N PRO A 236 -18.59 58.54 27.31
CA PRO A 236 -17.81 57.66 26.44
C PRO A 236 -18.26 56.18 26.48
N GLU A 237 -19.54 55.88 26.26
CA GLU A 237 -19.97 54.48 26.00
C GLU A 237 -19.84 54.08 24.51
N ASP A 238 -19.57 55.02 23.59
CA ASP A 238 -19.62 54.77 22.13
C ASP A 238 -18.26 54.33 21.53
N ARG A 239 -17.15 54.41 22.28
CA ARG A 239 -15.82 53.97 21.77
C ARG A 239 -15.59 52.46 21.90
N THR A 240 -16.02 51.86 22.99
CA THR A 240 -15.83 50.42 23.22
C THR A 240 -16.75 49.61 22.31
N GLN A 241 -18.00 50.03 22.11
CA GLN A 241 -18.93 49.35 21.20
C GLN A 241 -18.51 49.45 19.73
N ARG A 242 -17.95 50.59 19.28
CA ARG A 242 -17.41 50.73 17.92
C ARG A 242 -16.15 49.89 17.68
N ILE A 243 -15.27 49.75 18.67
CA ILE A 243 -14.09 48.88 18.56
C ILE A 243 -14.51 47.41 18.51
N TYR A 244 -15.49 46.99 19.31
CA TYR A 244 -16.04 45.63 19.22
C TYR A 244 -16.76 45.37 17.89
N ALA A 245 -17.51 46.33 17.34
CA ALA A 245 -18.14 46.19 16.03
C ALA A 245 -17.10 46.09 14.90
N ILE A 246 -16.06 46.93 14.90
CA ILE A 246 -14.98 46.87 13.89
C ILE A 246 -14.17 45.57 14.00
N LEU A 247 -13.90 45.09 15.22
CA LEU A 247 -13.21 43.81 15.42
C LEU A 247 -14.09 42.60 15.04
N PHE A 248 -15.40 42.70 15.20
CA PHE A 248 -16.33 41.62 14.83
C PHE A 248 -16.53 41.56 13.30
N ASP A 249 -16.68 42.70 12.64
CA ASP A 249 -16.82 42.77 11.17
C ASP A 249 -15.52 42.41 10.43
N THR A 250 -14.35 42.76 11.00
CA THR A 250 -13.06 42.32 10.44
C THR A 250 -12.80 40.82 10.65
N ALA A 251 -13.20 40.25 11.79
CA ALA A 251 -13.11 38.80 12.02
C ALA A 251 -14.06 38.01 11.09
N LEU A 252 -15.27 38.50 10.84
CA LEU A 252 -16.22 37.90 9.89
C LEU A 252 -15.74 37.98 8.44
N ALA A 253 -15.10 39.08 8.03
CA ALA A 253 -14.55 39.23 6.68
C ALA A 253 -13.33 38.31 6.40
N ILE A 254 -12.57 37.92 7.43
CA ILE A 254 -11.42 37.02 7.29
C ILE A 254 -11.84 35.54 7.34
N LEU A 255 -12.85 35.20 8.14
CA LEU A 255 -13.28 33.80 8.35
C LEU A 255 -14.29 33.28 7.31
N THR A 256 -15.07 34.16 6.66
CA THR A 256 -16.05 33.76 5.65
C THR A 256 -15.47 33.17 4.35
N PRO A 257 -14.40 33.71 3.73
CA PRO A 257 -13.80 33.06 2.54
C PRO A 257 -13.07 31.76 2.89
N ALA A 258 -12.47 31.66 4.09
CA ALA A 258 -11.81 30.43 4.55
C ALA A 258 -12.81 29.29 4.81
N TRP A 259 -14.00 29.61 5.33
CA TRP A 259 -15.07 28.64 5.55
C TRP A 259 -15.73 28.20 4.23
N LEU A 260 -15.92 29.11 3.27
CA LEU A 260 -16.41 28.78 1.92
C LEU A 260 -15.41 27.92 1.12
N ALA A 261 -14.10 28.20 1.24
CA ALA A 261 -13.05 27.39 0.62
C ALA A 261 -12.98 25.97 1.20
N LEU A 262 -13.21 25.81 2.52
CA LEU A 262 -13.29 24.49 3.18
C LEU A 262 -14.56 23.70 2.82
N GLN A 263 -15.65 24.38 2.42
CA GLN A 263 -16.87 23.72 1.93
C GLN A 263 -16.76 23.27 0.47
N GLN A 264 -16.03 23.99 -0.38
CA GLN A 264 -15.77 23.60 -1.76
C GLN A 264 -14.82 22.39 -1.88
N TRP A 265 -13.88 22.22 -0.94
CA TRP A 265 -12.96 21.07 -0.92
C TRP A 265 -13.57 19.76 -0.40
N ARG A 266 -14.83 19.76 0.05
CA ARG A 266 -15.53 18.58 0.60
C ARG A 266 -16.45 17.89 -0.43
N VAL A 267 -16.57 18.42 -1.64
CA VAL A 267 -17.52 17.94 -2.67
C VAL A 267 -16.82 17.38 -3.93
N GLU A 268 -15.50 17.18 -3.89
CA GLU A 268 -14.76 16.30 -4.82
C GLU A 268 -14.06 15.19 -4.02
#